data_AF-A0A955N109-F1
#
_entry.id   AF-A0A955N109-F1
#
_cell.length_a   1.000
_cell.length_b   1.000
_cell.length_c   1.000
_cell.angle_alpha   90.00
_cell.angle_beta   90.00
_cell.angle_gamma   90.00
#
_symmetry.space_group_name_H-M   'P 1'
#
loop_
_entity.id
_entity.type
_entity.pdbx_description
1 polymer ?
#
loop_
_entity_poly.entity_id
_entity_poly.type
_entity_poly.pdbx_seq_one_letter_code
_entity_poly.pdbx_strand_id
1 'polypeptide(L)'
;MRTFKALLWKEFQTLKYVWIAGVVLFYGIGFWPVFVRSGAFGSYPSQSVGGITLCFGAVYCVILVIALLCQDFQKPLEFFWRSRPVSLVRLLSVKYFVGSLTVFFISFVPLAFALLVDGRPTPTPPDYKLFSQPASFEVHILLYHTFTLMLVFSVCFLIAALVRKAVETALLSFAAILVIYFFPVVFHPLEHLSVINLINRWE
;
A
#
# COMPACT_ATOMS: atom_id res chain seq x y z
N MET A 1 8.83 10.09 -26.76
CA MET A 1 9.49 9.85 -25.46
C MET A 1 9.59 11.08 -24.54
N ARG A 2 9.95 12.28 -25.02
CA ARG A 2 10.11 13.48 -24.17
C ARG A 2 8.86 13.88 -23.36
N THR A 3 7.67 13.75 -23.94
CA THR A 3 6.38 14.02 -23.26
C THR A 3 6.07 13.05 -22.13
N PHE A 4 6.47 11.78 -22.25
CA PHE A 4 6.24 10.77 -21.21
C PHE A 4 7.13 11.01 -19.99
N LYS A 5 8.42 11.32 -20.21
CA LYS A 5 9.34 11.67 -19.12
C LYS A 5 8.89 12.92 -18.35
N ALA A 6 8.38 13.93 -19.06
CA ALA A 6 7.85 15.14 -18.44
C ALA A 6 6.61 14.88 -17.59
N LEU A 7 5.70 14.00 -18.05
CA LEU A 7 4.51 13.60 -17.29
C LEU A 7 4.92 12.82 -16.03
N LEU A 8 5.82 11.84 -16.14
CA LEU A 8 6.33 11.11 -14.97
C LEU A 8 6.97 12.04 -13.93
N TRP A 9 7.78 13.00 -14.38
CA TRP A 9 8.41 13.97 -13.49
C TRP A 9 7.39 14.86 -12.78
N LYS A 10 6.34 15.32 -13.50
CA LYS A 10 5.22 16.07 -12.91
C LYS A 10 4.55 15.25 -11.81
N GLU A 11 4.15 14.01 -12.11
CA GLU A 11 3.47 13.15 -11.14
C GLU A 11 4.34 12.89 -9.91
N PHE A 12 5.65 12.65 -10.10
CA PHE A 12 6.58 12.49 -8.98
C PHE A 12 6.65 13.74 -8.09
N GLN A 13 6.74 14.94 -8.68
CA GLN A 13 6.77 16.20 -7.92
C GLN A 13 5.47 16.47 -7.17
N THR A 14 4.33 16.09 -7.75
CA THR A 14 3.03 16.22 -7.09
C THR A 14 2.90 15.25 -5.92
N LEU A 15 3.39 14.01 -6.07
CA LEU A 15 3.24 12.96 -5.07
C LEU A 15 4.35 12.95 -4.01
N LYS A 16 5.37 13.81 -4.11
CA LYS A 16 6.55 13.77 -3.24
C LYS A 16 6.22 13.72 -1.76
N TYR A 17 5.23 14.49 -1.29
CA TYR A 17 4.84 14.49 0.13
C TYR A 17 4.12 13.22 0.54
N VAL A 18 3.31 12.64 -0.34
CA VAL A 18 2.64 11.35 -0.12
C VAL A 18 3.65 10.20 -0.12
N TRP A 19 4.67 10.28 -0.97
CA TRP A 19 5.83 9.38 -0.95
C TRP A 19 6.61 9.50 0.35
N ILE A 20 6.97 10.71 0.77
CA ILE A 20 7.70 10.93 2.03
C ILE A 20 6.88 10.40 3.21
N ALA A 21 5.57 10.70 3.28
CA ALA A 21 4.69 10.19 4.32
C ALA A 21 4.64 8.66 4.32
N GLY A 22 4.54 8.02 3.16
CA GLY A 22 4.59 6.57 3.03
C GLY A 22 5.95 6.00 3.48
N VAL A 23 7.06 6.59 3.05
CA VAL A 23 8.40 6.13 3.46
C VAL A 23 8.56 6.24 4.98
N VAL A 24 8.17 7.37 5.58
CA VAL A 24 8.24 7.53 7.05
C VAL A 24 7.35 6.53 7.76
N LEU A 25 6.13 6.28 7.28
CA LEU A 25 5.19 5.35 7.89
C LEU A 25 5.67 3.89 7.80
N PHE A 26 5.98 3.41 6.61
CA PHE A 26 6.27 1.99 6.39
C PHE A 26 7.73 1.63 6.63
N TYR A 27 8.68 2.49 6.25
CA TYR A 27 10.11 2.25 6.51
C TYR A 27 10.52 2.81 7.87
N GLY A 28 10.13 4.03 8.21
CA GLY A 28 10.53 4.66 9.47
C GLY A 28 9.92 3.96 10.68
N ILE A 29 8.58 3.98 10.79
CA ILE A 29 7.88 3.36 11.94
C ILE A 29 7.99 1.83 11.88
N GLY A 30 7.90 1.23 10.70
CA GLY A 30 8.03 -0.23 10.52
C GLY A 30 9.37 -0.80 10.98
N PHE A 31 10.49 -0.13 10.65
CA PHE A 31 11.83 -0.56 11.07
C PHE A 31 12.30 0.07 12.39
N TRP A 32 11.51 0.95 13.01
CA TRP A 32 11.84 1.55 14.30
C TRP A 32 12.31 0.53 15.37
N PRO A 33 11.68 -0.66 15.51
CA PRO A 33 12.13 -1.67 16.47
C PRO A 33 13.57 -2.13 16.23
N VAL A 34 14.02 -2.22 14.97
CA VAL A 34 15.40 -2.61 14.63
C VAL A 34 16.40 -1.60 15.18
N PHE A 35 16.10 -0.31 15.14
CA PHE A 35 17.01 0.72 15.61
C PHE A 35 17.03 0.84 17.14
N VAL A 36 15.86 0.75 17.79
CA VAL A 36 15.73 0.97 19.24
C VAL A 36 16.15 -0.25 20.07
N ARG A 37 15.94 -1.47 19.56
CA ARG A 37 16.19 -2.71 20.33
C ARG A 37 17.45 -3.48 19.91
N SER A 38 18.31 -2.89 19.08
CA SER A 38 19.53 -3.50 18.53
C SER A 38 20.60 -3.98 19.53
N GLY A 39 20.38 -3.87 20.85
CA GLY A 39 21.38 -4.24 21.87
C GLY A 39 21.08 -5.46 22.75
N ALA A 40 19.82 -5.91 22.93
CA ALA A 40 19.53 -6.92 23.96
C ALA A 40 18.32 -7.84 23.70
N PHE A 41 17.40 -7.48 22.80
CA PHE A 41 16.18 -8.23 22.56
C PHE A 41 15.98 -8.36 21.06
N GLY A 42 16.14 -9.57 20.53
CA GLY A 42 15.97 -9.89 19.10
C GLY A 42 14.74 -9.20 18.54
N SER A 43 14.96 -8.32 17.56
CA SER A 43 13.90 -7.52 16.96
C SER A 43 13.52 -8.19 15.65
N TYR A 44 12.23 -8.52 15.51
CA TYR A 44 11.63 -9.09 14.30
C TYR A 44 10.96 -7.97 13.47
N PRO A 45 11.71 -7.27 12.59
CA PRO A 45 11.15 -6.25 11.70
C PRO A 45 9.96 -6.72 10.87
N SER A 46 9.89 -8.02 10.53
CA SER A 46 8.80 -8.57 9.72
C SER A 46 7.42 -8.38 10.38
N GLN A 47 7.31 -8.58 11.69
CA GLN A 47 6.04 -8.48 12.41
C GLN A 47 5.57 -7.03 12.51
N SER A 48 6.47 -6.10 12.84
CA SER A 48 6.12 -4.67 12.94
C SER A 48 5.78 -4.09 11.57
N VAL A 49 6.56 -4.39 10.54
CA VAL A 49 6.30 -3.95 9.16
C VAL A 49 5.03 -4.60 8.63
N GLY A 50 4.80 -5.88 8.91
CA GLY A 50 3.59 -6.63 8.53
C GLY A 50 2.34 -6.02 9.15
N GLY A 51 2.33 -5.76 10.46
CA GLY A 51 1.22 -5.15 11.18
C GLY A 51 0.89 -3.74 10.66
N ILE A 52 1.90 -2.90 10.43
CA ILE A 52 1.68 -1.55 9.86
C ILE A 52 1.12 -1.65 8.43
N THR A 53 1.64 -2.56 7.62
CA THR A 53 1.15 -2.80 6.26
C THR A 53 -0.30 -3.29 6.25
N LEU A 54 -0.69 -4.14 7.20
CA LEU A 54 -2.06 -4.61 7.39
C LEU A 54 -3.01 -3.47 7.79
N CYS A 55 -2.65 -2.68 8.80
CA CYS A 55 -3.52 -1.64 9.35
C CYS A 55 -3.64 -0.41 8.45
N PHE A 56 -2.52 0.07 7.90
CA PHE A 56 -2.47 1.36 7.21
C PHE A 56 -2.35 1.27 5.70
N GLY A 57 -2.05 0.10 5.14
CA GLY A 57 -1.86 -0.07 3.69
C GLY A 57 -3.10 0.34 2.88
N ALA A 58 -4.29 -0.08 3.30
CA ALA A 58 -5.52 0.25 2.61
C ALA A 58 -5.84 1.75 2.69
N VAL A 59 -5.63 2.36 3.86
CA VAL A 59 -5.82 3.81 4.06
C VAL A 59 -4.86 4.62 3.20
N TYR A 60 -3.59 4.18 3.13
CA TYR A 60 -2.58 4.80 2.28
C TYR A 60 -2.99 4.80 0.79
N CYS A 61 -3.59 3.70 0.31
CA CYS A 61 -4.10 3.62 -1.06
C CYS A 61 -5.16 4.70 -1.36
N VAL A 62 -6.07 4.96 -0.42
CA VAL A 62 -7.10 6.01 -0.56
C VAL A 62 -6.45 7.38 -0.67
N ILE A 63 -5.53 7.70 0.24
CA ILE A 63 -4.83 9.00 0.26
C ILE A 63 -4.04 9.20 -1.04
N LEU A 64 -3.34 8.17 -1.50
CA LEU A 64 -2.57 8.19 -2.73
C LEU A 64 -3.45 8.45 -3.96
N VAL A 65 -4.60 7.75 -4.06
CA VAL A 65 -5.54 7.91 -5.17
C VAL A 65 -6.14 9.32 -5.20
N ILE A 66 -6.53 9.85 -4.04
CA ILE A 66 -7.05 11.22 -3.94
C ILE A 66 -5.99 12.23 -4.37
N ALA A 67 -4.75 12.07 -3.92
CA ALA A 67 -3.63 12.93 -4.31
C ALA A 67 -3.33 12.85 -5.82
N LEU A 68 -3.42 11.63 -6.40
CA LEU A 68 -3.20 11.38 -7.83
C LEU A 68 -4.26 12.03 -8.72
N LEU A 69 -5.55 11.87 -8.40
CA LEU A 69 -6.63 12.22 -9.32
C LEU A 69 -7.35 13.51 -8.95
N CYS A 70 -7.68 13.72 -7.68
CA CYS A 70 -8.57 14.82 -7.28
C CYS A 70 -7.89 16.19 -7.39
N GLN A 71 -6.57 16.28 -7.24
CA GLN A 71 -5.84 17.54 -7.42
C GLN A 71 -5.89 18.08 -8.85
N ASP A 72 -5.86 17.19 -9.84
CA ASP A 72 -5.90 17.57 -11.24
C ASP A 72 -7.33 17.96 -11.66
N PHE A 73 -8.37 17.34 -11.10
CA PHE A 73 -9.77 17.66 -11.43
C PHE A 73 -10.31 18.93 -10.75
N GLN A 74 -9.67 19.42 -9.68
CA GLN A 74 -10.09 20.64 -8.96
C GLN A 74 -9.56 21.94 -9.59
N LYS A 75 -8.46 21.90 -10.35
CA LYS A 75 -7.96 23.06 -11.10
C LYS A 75 -8.51 23.01 -12.52
N PRO A 76 -8.75 24.15 -13.20
CA PRO A 76 -9.21 24.15 -14.59
C PRO A 76 -8.14 23.50 -15.48
N LEU A 77 -8.28 22.19 -15.70
CA LEU A 77 -7.52 21.37 -16.65
C LEU A 77 -7.43 22.05 -18.02
N GLU A 78 -8.43 22.86 -18.36
CA GLU A 78 -8.52 23.66 -19.58
C GLU A 78 -7.24 24.43 -19.93
N PHE A 79 -6.51 24.98 -18.95
CA PHE A 79 -5.27 25.73 -19.22
C PHE A 79 -4.09 24.83 -19.61
N PHE A 80 -3.95 23.66 -18.98
CA PHE A 80 -2.89 22.71 -19.33
C PHE A 80 -3.17 22.04 -20.68
N TRP A 81 -4.43 21.65 -20.91
CA TRP A 81 -4.89 20.95 -22.11
C TRP A 81 -4.85 21.82 -23.38
N ARG A 82 -5.05 23.14 -23.26
CA ARG A 82 -4.89 24.08 -24.38
C ARG A 82 -3.45 24.14 -24.92
N SER A 83 -2.45 23.88 -24.07
CA SER A 83 -1.03 24.01 -24.46
C SER A 83 -0.45 22.74 -25.09
N ARG A 84 -0.90 21.55 -24.68
CA ARG A 84 -0.50 20.24 -25.25
C ARG A 84 -1.62 19.22 -25.07
N PRO A 85 -2.36 18.83 -26.12
CA PRO A 85 -3.38 17.79 -26.01
C PRO A 85 -2.71 16.44 -25.73
N VAL A 86 -2.96 15.89 -24.54
CA VAL A 86 -2.56 14.53 -24.16
C VAL A 86 -3.83 13.70 -24.12
N SER A 87 -3.85 12.49 -24.68
CA SER A 87 -5.05 11.66 -24.58
C SER A 87 -5.38 11.31 -23.12
N LEU A 88 -6.67 11.38 -22.75
CA LEU A 88 -7.15 11.10 -21.39
C LEU A 88 -6.76 9.68 -20.94
N VAL A 89 -6.86 8.72 -21.86
CA VAL A 89 -6.41 7.33 -21.65
C VAL A 89 -4.94 7.28 -21.24
N ARG A 90 -4.06 8.00 -21.97
CA ARG A 90 -2.64 8.01 -21.68
C ARG A 90 -2.33 8.64 -20.31
N LEU A 91 -3.05 9.70 -19.95
CA LEU A 91 -2.89 10.34 -18.64
C LEU A 91 -3.28 9.38 -17.51
N LEU A 92 -4.45 8.73 -17.62
CA LEU A 92 -4.92 7.77 -16.63
C LEU A 92 -3.99 6.56 -16.54
N SER A 93 -3.52 6.02 -17.66
CA SER A 93 -2.57 4.91 -17.67
C SER A 93 -1.27 5.26 -16.95
N VAL A 94 -0.73 6.47 -17.16
CA VAL A 94 0.48 6.92 -16.45
C VAL A 94 0.22 7.04 -14.95
N LYS A 95 -0.88 7.67 -14.54
CA LYS A 95 -1.24 7.82 -13.13
C LYS A 95 -1.47 6.48 -12.43
N TYR A 96 -2.17 5.57 -13.10
CA TYR A 96 -2.38 4.22 -12.61
C TYR A 96 -1.05 3.50 -12.42
N PHE A 97 -0.16 3.54 -13.41
CA PHE A 97 1.15 2.89 -13.34
C PHE A 97 2.06 3.48 -12.27
N VAL A 98 2.10 4.81 -12.14
CA VAL A 98 2.89 5.48 -11.08
C VAL A 98 2.32 5.13 -9.71
N GLY A 99 0.99 5.18 -9.55
CA GLY A 99 0.34 4.85 -8.29
C GLY A 99 0.52 3.38 -7.91
N SER A 100 0.36 2.44 -8.85
CA SER A 100 0.57 1.02 -8.61
C SER A 100 2.02 0.72 -8.22
N LEU A 101 3.00 1.34 -8.91
CA LEU A 101 4.40 1.22 -8.51
C LEU A 101 4.63 1.79 -7.11
N THR A 102 4.00 2.93 -6.79
CA THR A 102 4.12 3.55 -5.46
C THR A 102 3.62 2.62 -4.37
N VAL A 103 2.42 2.04 -4.53
CA VAL A 103 1.87 1.05 -3.59
C VAL A 103 2.81 -0.14 -3.50
N PHE A 104 3.28 -0.68 -4.62
CA PHE A 104 4.19 -1.82 -4.64
C PHE A 104 5.47 -1.55 -3.85
N PHE A 105 6.16 -0.45 -4.15
CA PHE A 105 7.43 -0.11 -3.49
C PHE A 105 7.27 0.24 -2.01
N ILE A 106 6.12 0.75 -1.60
CA ILE A 106 5.90 1.17 -0.23
C ILE A 106 5.35 0.03 0.64
N SER A 107 4.58 -0.92 0.09
CA SER A 107 4.05 -2.04 0.85
C SER A 107 4.88 -3.31 0.73
N PHE A 108 5.35 -3.66 -0.48
CA PHE A 108 6.02 -4.93 -0.74
C PHE A 108 7.50 -4.89 -0.35
N VAL A 109 8.23 -3.83 -0.72
CA VAL A 109 9.69 -3.78 -0.51
C VAL A 109 10.09 -3.76 0.97
N PRO A 110 9.46 -2.98 1.87
CA PRO A 110 9.72 -3.06 3.31
C PRO A 110 9.54 -4.46 3.85
N LEU A 111 8.46 -5.12 3.45
CA LEU A 111 8.07 -6.42 3.99
C LEU A 111 8.99 -7.52 3.47
N ALA A 112 9.32 -7.49 2.18
CA ALA A 112 10.32 -8.38 1.58
C ALA A 112 11.71 -8.18 2.21
N PHE A 113 12.12 -6.94 2.47
CA PHE A 113 13.40 -6.66 3.13
C PHE A 113 13.40 -7.16 4.59
N ALA A 114 12.32 -6.93 5.32
CA ALA A 114 12.17 -7.42 6.70
C ALA A 114 12.26 -8.95 6.79
N LEU A 115 11.58 -9.67 5.89
CA LEU A 115 11.68 -11.12 5.73
C LEU A 115 13.12 -11.60 5.47
N LEU A 116 13.86 -10.91 4.61
CA LEU A 116 15.26 -11.25 4.30
C LEU A 116 16.20 -10.99 5.48
N VAL A 117 15.89 -10.01 6.33
CA VAL A 117 16.66 -9.72 7.55
C VAL A 117 16.39 -10.79 8.61
N ASP A 118 15.13 -11.19 8.78
CA ASP A 118 14.73 -12.20 9.76
C ASP A 118 15.12 -13.64 9.37
N GLY A 119 15.21 -13.92 8.07
CA GLY A 119 15.69 -15.21 7.56
C GLY A 119 17.19 -15.47 7.78
N ARG A 120 17.95 -14.52 8.35
CA ARG A 120 19.35 -14.74 8.71
C ARG A 120 19.44 -15.44 10.06
N PRO A 121 20.32 -16.45 10.21
CA PRO A 121 20.52 -17.14 11.48
C PRO A 121 21.14 -16.14 12.48
N THR A 122 20.29 -15.45 13.24
CA THR A 122 20.69 -14.71 14.42
C THR A 122 20.67 -15.68 15.60
N PRO A 123 21.66 -15.60 16.51
CA PRO A 123 21.65 -16.44 17.71
C PRO A 123 20.40 -16.10 18.50
N THR A 124 19.44 -17.03 18.55
CA THR A 124 18.16 -16.79 19.20
C THR A 124 18.27 -16.99 20.72
N PRO A 125 18.04 -15.98 21.59
CA PRO A 125 17.80 -16.24 23.00
C PRO A 125 16.64 -17.23 23.22
N PRO A 126 16.70 -18.11 24.24
CA PRO A 126 15.75 -19.21 24.42
C PRO A 126 14.29 -18.79 24.71
N ASP A 127 14.07 -17.58 25.20
CA ASP A 127 12.84 -17.25 25.96
C ASP A 127 11.70 -16.60 25.16
N TYR A 128 11.86 -16.34 23.86
CA TYR A 128 10.86 -15.57 23.08
C TYR A 128 10.12 -16.37 22.01
N LYS A 129 10.22 -17.70 22.01
CA LYS A 129 9.44 -18.56 21.11
C LYS A 129 7.92 -18.38 21.24
N LEU A 130 7.44 -17.68 22.26
CA LEU A 130 6.02 -17.37 22.47
C LEU A 130 5.45 -16.29 21.53
N PHE A 131 6.29 -15.47 20.88
CA PHE A 131 5.81 -14.41 19.96
C PHE A 131 6.32 -14.55 18.53
N SER A 132 7.17 -15.56 18.25
CA SER A 132 7.59 -15.84 16.87
C SER A 132 6.44 -16.50 16.12
N GLN A 133 5.71 -15.70 15.34
CA GLN A 133 4.78 -16.24 14.34
C GLN A 133 5.56 -17.12 13.35
N PRO A 134 4.93 -18.19 12.82
CA PRO A 134 5.62 -19.09 11.93
C PRO A 134 6.03 -18.34 10.65
N ALA A 135 7.21 -18.64 10.10
CA ALA A 135 7.71 -18.03 8.86
C ALA A 135 6.73 -18.16 7.67
N SER A 136 5.80 -19.12 7.72
CA SER A 136 4.69 -19.23 6.77
C SER A 136 3.77 -18.01 6.82
N PHE A 137 3.44 -17.47 7.99
CA PHE A 137 2.54 -16.34 8.17
C PHE A 137 3.01 -15.08 7.44
N GLU A 138 4.30 -14.76 7.56
CA GLU A 138 4.89 -13.56 6.98
C GLU A 138 4.96 -13.63 5.44
N VAL A 139 5.21 -14.82 4.89
CA VAL A 139 5.15 -15.07 3.44
C VAL A 139 3.72 -14.96 2.91
N HIS A 140 2.72 -15.39 3.68
CA HIS A 140 1.31 -15.25 3.32
C HIS A 140 0.88 -13.78 3.32
N ILE A 141 1.32 -12.98 4.30
CA ILE A 141 1.09 -11.53 4.28
C ILE A 141 1.73 -10.92 3.03
N LEU A 142 2.99 -11.25 2.73
CA LEU A 142 3.68 -10.70 1.55
C LEU A 142 2.90 -10.97 0.26
N LEU A 143 2.44 -12.19 0.05
CA LEU A 143 1.76 -12.57 -1.19
C LEU A 143 0.31 -12.07 -1.19
N TYR A 144 -0.53 -12.56 -0.29
CA TYR A 144 -1.98 -12.33 -0.34
C TYR A 144 -2.34 -10.88 -0.06
N HIS A 145 -1.74 -10.26 0.97
CA HIS A 145 -2.10 -8.89 1.33
C HIS A 145 -1.60 -7.87 0.31
N THR A 146 -0.44 -8.09 -0.32
CA THR A 146 0.02 -7.21 -1.42
C THR A 146 -0.93 -7.26 -2.62
N PHE A 147 -1.42 -8.45 -3.00
CA PHE A 147 -2.43 -8.57 -4.05
C PHE A 147 -3.75 -7.87 -3.67
N THR A 148 -4.19 -8.03 -2.42
CA THR A 148 -5.39 -7.35 -1.92
C THR A 148 -5.22 -5.82 -1.93
N LEU A 149 -4.06 -5.30 -1.53
CA LEU A 149 -3.75 -3.87 -1.60
C LEU A 149 -3.75 -3.34 -3.04
N MET A 150 -3.23 -4.11 -4.00
CA MET A 150 -3.30 -3.76 -5.42
C MET A 150 -4.74 -3.72 -5.93
N LEU A 151 -5.57 -4.67 -5.51
CA LEU A 151 -6.99 -4.69 -5.83
C LEU A 151 -7.70 -3.47 -5.23
N VAL A 152 -7.46 -3.18 -3.96
CA VAL A 152 -7.98 -1.99 -3.26
C VAL A 152 -7.58 -0.72 -4.01
N PHE A 153 -6.30 -0.56 -4.33
CA PHE A 153 -5.81 0.58 -5.11
C PHE A 153 -6.53 0.71 -6.45
N SER A 154 -6.70 -0.41 -7.18
CA SER A 154 -7.36 -0.42 -8.49
C SER A 154 -8.82 0.02 -8.41
N VAL A 155 -9.55 -0.49 -7.42
CA VAL A 155 -10.96 -0.12 -7.18
C VAL A 155 -11.07 1.35 -6.76
N CYS A 156 -10.22 1.81 -5.82
CA CYS A 156 -10.18 3.20 -5.40
C CYS A 156 -9.87 4.13 -6.59
N PHE A 157 -8.90 3.76 -7.43
CA PHE A 157 -8.53 4.51 -8.63
C PHE A 157 -9.70 4.64 -9.61
N LEU A 158 -10.44 3.54 -9.83
CA LEU A 158 -11.64 3.55 -10.67
C LEU A 158 -12.72 4.48 -10.09
N ILE A 159 -13.01 4.37 -8.79
CA ILE A 159 -13.98 5.23 -8.08
C ILE A 159 -13.57 6.70 -8.25
N ALA A 160 -12.31 7.03 -8.02
CA ALA A 160 -11.80 8.39 -8.13
C ALA A 160 -11.90 8.94 -9.57
N ALA A 161 -11.65 8.11 -10.58
CA ALA A 161 -11.75 8.49 -11.99
C ALA A 161 -13.21 8.78 -12.41
N LEU A 162 -14.18 8.09 -11.81
CA LEU A 162 -15.61 8.24 -12.08
C LEU A 162 -16.22 9.42 -11.29
N VAL A 163 -15.94 9.51 -9.99
CA VAL A 163 -16.57 10.48 -9.08
C VAL A 163 -15.91 11.85 -9.18
N ARG A 164 -14.58 11.91 -9.34
CA ARG A 164 -13.78 13.14 -9.52
C ARG A 164 -13.88 14.18 -8.41
N LYS A 165 -14.51 13.85 -7.28
CA LYS A 165 -14.60 14.69 -6.09
C LYS A 165 -13.96 13.99 -4.90
N ALA A 166 -13.10 14.69 -4.17
CA ALA A 166 -12.24 14.10 -3.15
C ALA A 166 -13.03 13.44 -2.00
N VAL A 167 -14.06 14.12 -1.48
CA VAL A 167 -14.81 13.66 -0.30
C VAL A 167 -15.63 12.42 -0.64
N GLU A 168 -16.40 12.47 -1.72
CA GLU A 168 -17.22 11.34 -2.17
C GLU A 168 -16.36 10.15 -2.59
N THR A 169 -15.20 10.41 -3.22
CA THR A 169 -14.21 9.37 -3.54
C THR A 169 -13.68 8.70 -2.28
N ALA A 170 -13.35 9.48 -1.23
CA ALA A 170 -12.86 8.92 0.03
C ALA A 170 -13.91 7.99 0.66
N LEU A 171 -15.15 8.46 0.80
CA LEU A 171 -16.25 7.70 1.40
C LEU A 171 -16.53 6.39 0.63
N LEU A 172 -16.61 6.46 -0.70
CA LEU A 172 -16.84 5.27 -1.53
C LEU A 172 -15.64 4.32 -1.52
N SER A 173 -14.41 4.85 -1.44
CA SER A 173 -13.20 4.02 -1.32
C SER A 173 -13.15 3.29 0.02
N PHE A 174 -13.52 3.94 1.12
CA PHE A 174 -13.65 3.28 2.43
C PHE A 174 -14.74 2.21 2.42
N ALA A 175 -15.89 2.47 1.81
CA ALA A 175 -16.93 1.46 1.62
C ALA A 175 -16.42 0.27 0.80
N ALA A 176 -15.68 0.51 -0.28
CA ALA A 176 -15.08 -0.53 -1.10
C ALA A 176 -14.04 -1.35 -0.33
N ILE A 177 -13.19 -0.71 0.49
CA ILE A 177 -12.24 -1.39 1.39
C ILE A 177 -13.00 -2.31 2.35
N LEU A 178 -14.06 -1.83 2.99
CA LEU A 178 -14.87 -2.64 3.89
C LEU A 178 -15.45 -3.85 3.17
N VAL A 179 -15.97 -3.68 1.95
CA VAL A 179 -16.45 -4.81 1.15
C VAL A 179 -15.31 -5.78 0.83
N ILE A 180 -14.16 -5.31 0.36
CA ILE A 180 -13.04 -6.19 -0.03
C ILE A 180 -12.52 -7.01 1.17
N TYR A 181 -12.39 -6.40 2.35
CA TYR A 181 -11.87 -7.08 3.54
C TYR A 181 -12.92 -7.88 4.30
N PHE A 182 -14.15 -7.38 4.45
CA PHE A 182 -15.17 -8.02 5.30
C PHE A 182 -16.16 -8.88 4.53
N PHE A 183 -16.43 -8.63 3.25
CA PHE A 183 -17.36 -9.46 2.48
C PHE A 183 -16.94 -10.94 2.43
N PRO A 184 -15.65 -11.28 2.23
CA PRO A 184 -15.19 -12.67 2.29
C PRO A 184 -15.34 -13.32 3.67
N VAL A 185 -15.41 -12.52 4.75
CA VAL A 185 -15.65 -13.01 6.12
C VAL A 185 -17.12 -13.36 6.32
N VAL A 186 -18.03 -12.52 5.83
CA VAL A 186 -19.48 -12.69 5.99
C VAL A 186 -20.02 -13.80 5.08
N PHE A 187 -19.46 -13.94 3.88
CA PHE A 187 -19.92 -14.92 2.90
C PHE A 187 -19.10 -16.21 2.98
N HIS A 188 -19.64 -17.21 3.67
CA HIS A 188 -18.97 -18.48 4.00
C HIS A 188 -18.27 -19.20 2.81
N PRO A 189 -18.80 -19.20 1.57
CA PRO A 189 -18.10 -19.77 0.41
C PRO A 189 -16.79 -19.04 0.03
N LEU A 190 -16.64 -17.78 0.41
CA LEU A 190 -15.47 -16.93 0.10
C LEU A 190 -14.49 -16.84 1.27
N GLU A 191 -14.71 -17.62 2.35
CA GLU A 191 -13.91 -17.56 3.57
C GLU A 191 -12.41 -17.75 3.32
N HIS A 192 -12.06 -18.59 2.33
CA HIS A 192 -10.68 -18.87 1.93
C HIS A 192 -9.96 -17.69 1.28
N LEU A 193 -10.70 -16.71 0.76
CA LEU A 193 -10.14 -15.47 0.17
C LEU A 193 -10.01 -14.35 1.20
N SER A 194 -10.55 -14.54 2.40
CA SER A 194 -10.44 -13.56 3.47
C SER A 194 -9.01 -13.49 3.99
N VAL A 195 -8.37 -12.32 3.82
CA VAL A 195 -7.08 -12.03 4.45
C VAL A 195 -7.16 -12.19 5.98
N ILE A 196 -8.30 -11.85 6.59
CA ILE A 196 -8.52 -11.94 8.04
C ILE A 196 -8.56 -13.42 8.49
N ASN A 197 -9.28 -14.28 7.77
CA ASN A 197 -9.36 -15.70 8.14
C ASN A 197 -8.07 -16.43 7.80
N LEU A 198 -7.38 -16.01 6.74
CA LEU A 198 -6.03 -16.48 6.44
C LEU A 198 -5.07 -16.13 7.57
N ILE A 199 -5.19 -14.94 8.19
CA ILE A 199 -4.38 -14.57 9.35
C ILE A 199 -4.71 -15.45 10.57
N ASN A 200 -6.00 -15.61 10.90
CA ASN A 200 -6.43 -16.37 12.09
C ASN A 200 -6.19 -17.87 12.02
N ARG A 201 -6.03 -18.47 10.83
CA ARG A 201 -5.78 -19.92 10.68
C ARG A 201 -4.38 -20.37 11.10
N TRP A 202 -3.46 -19.44 11.35
CA TRP A 202 -2.07 -19.73 11.67
C TRP A 202 -1.63 -19.19 13.05
N GLU A 203 -2.57 -18.71 13.86
CA GLU A 203 -2.41 -18.54 15.31
C GLU A 203 -2.78 -19.85 16.03
#